data_AF-A0A522EG46-F1
#
_entry.id   AF-A0A522EG46-F1
#
_cell.length_a   1.000
_cell.length_b   1.000
_cell.length_c   1.000
_cell.angle_alpha   90.00
_cell.angle_beta   90.00
_cell.angle_gamma   90.00
#
_symmetry.space_group_name_H-M   'P 1'
#
loop_
_entity.id
_entity.type
_entity.pdbx_description
1 polymer ?
#
loop_
_entity_poly.entity_id
_entity_poly.type
_entity_poly.pdbx_seq_one_letter_code
_entity_poly.pdbx_strand_id
1 'polypeptide(L)'
;MVQSSLVFDLGLVILVACSISLLMRLLRQPLVLGYVIGGIIIGPAAFHFVKDPSEISVLSDLGIAFLLFIIGLELDFKKVRQVGFVFSLIGAMQVAGTFVIGFVAGLLLGFSATTAFYIALGVSFSSTMVVIKILSDNKELESLHGELVLGIMLIQDVIAIFALSLLPAIGSFQPSFIVFFLIKIMIFILLIIAINAIILPWIMKQVLHNSELLFLAALSIIFFFAYLAHLLGFSEAIGAFIAGLALSASPLHLEIRHRIEPLRDFFLVLFFVALGMQITFGDLDKVIIPIIAFIIIGVLAKGIITFLILKLFRYGNRTSFFTGIQVAQVGEFSLVLVTLGVSLGHVSLATGSLLTFITLATILLTTYLIRWDDKLFNLAQRFLPFFDLSGSREESMGRVDRNLEGHVVVFGFHKMSPIIVNTLLKQKKKFIVVDHNPEKIRKLAARKINSICGSIDNPEVYEKANLSKAAIVISTVSLQDKNKFLLQKLKSMNPKALAIVSASTLNEAIELYKAGADYVIVPDSLGGEKVSNYLEHLSPQGIRDWGKKHFAMIHEELKEARLFRA
;
A
#
# COMPACT_ATOMS: atom_id res chain seq x y z
N MET A 1 -34.52 -35.03 5.66
CA MET A 1 -33.66 -33.87 5.99
C MET A 1 -32.25 -34.25 5.63
N VAL A 2 -31.70 -33.71 4.53
CA VAL A 2 -30.29 -33.96 4.18
C VAL A 2 -29.45 -33.20 5.19
N GLN A 3 -28.65 -33.93 5.97
CA GLN A 3 -27.56 -33.35 6.77
C GLN A 3 -26.65 -32.66 5.73
N SER A 4 -26.59 -31.33 5.70
CA SER A 4 -25.68 -30.64 4.79
C SER A 4 -24.28 -31.08 5.17
N SER A 5 -23.55 -31.65 4.22
CA SER A 5 -22.13 -31.91 4.43
C SER A 5 -21.41 -30.56 4.39
N LEU A 6 -20.36 -30.38 5.19
CA LEU A 6 -19.47 -29.23 5.12
C LEU A 6 -19.06 -28.87 3.66
N VAL A 7 -18.88 -29.89 2.82
CA VAL A 7 -18.58 -29.74 1.40
C VAL A 7 -19.69 -29.00 0.64
N PHE A 8 -20.96 -29.31 0.93
CA PHE A 8 -22.10 -28.61 0.32
C PHE A 8 -22.15 -27.15 0.78
N ASP A 9 -21.99 -26.90 2.08
CA ASP A 9 -22.03 -25.55 2.63
C ASP A 9 -20.87 -24.68 2.09
N LEU A 10 -19.67 -25.24 1.98
CA LEU A 10 -18.54 -24.59 1.31
C LEU A 10 -18.80 -24.33 -0.18
N GLY A 11 -19.36 -25.29 -0.90
CA GLY A 11 -19.73 -25.13 -2.30
C GLY A 11 -20.73 -23.99 -2.50
N LEU A 12 -21.75 -23.91 -1.65
CA LEU A 12 -22.75 -22.85 -1.65
C LEU A 12 -22.12 -21.49 -1.34
N VAL A 13 -21.31 -21.41 -0.29
CA VAL A 13 -20.55 -20.21 0.10
C VAL A 13 -19.77 -19.66 -1.09
N ILE A 14 -18.97 -20.51 -1.75
CA ILE A 14 -18.12 -20.09 -2.86
C ILE A 14 -18.97 -19.66 -4.06
N LEU A 15 -20.04 -20.39 -4.38
CA LEU A 15 -20.90 -20.09 -5.52
C LEU A 15 -21.61 -18.73 -5.34
N VAL A 16 -22.17 -18.48 -4.15
CA VAL A 16 -22.84 -17.21 -3.85
C VAL A 16 -21.82 -16.07 -3.78
N ALA A 17 -20.69 -16.27 -3.08
CA ALA A 17 -19.63 -15.27 -3.02
C ALA A 17 -19.12 -14.90 -4.41
N CYS A 18 -18.90 -15.88 -5.30
CA CYS A 18 -18.50 -15.65 -6.69
C CYS A 18 -19.56 -14.87 -7.48
N SER A 19 -20.82 -15.26 -7.38
CA SER A 19 -21.94 -14.63 -8.09
C SER A 19 -22.12 -13.16 -7.70
N ILE A 20 -22.12 -12.87 -6.39
CA ILE A 20 -22.23 -11.49 -5.88
C ILE A 20 -20.96 -10.69 -6.20
N SER A 21 -19.78 -11.31 -6.12
CA SER A 21 -18.52 -10.65 -6.48
C SER A 21 -18.45 -10.29 -7.97
N LEU A 22 -19.04 -11.09 -8.85
CA LEU A 22 -19.18 -10.73 -10.26
C LEU A 22 -20.03 -9.46 -10.43
N LEU A 23 -21.14 -9.35 -9.69
CA LEU A 23 -21.96 -8.14 -9.67
C LEU A 23 -21.17 -6.94 -9.13
N MET A 24 -20.42 -7.11 -8.03
CA MET A 24 -19.57 -6.04 -7.48
C MET A 24 -18.53 -5.59 -8.50
N ARG A 25 -17.88 -6.52 -9.21
CA ARG A 25 -16.94 -6.20 -10.28
C ARG A 25 -17.58 -5.38 -11.39
N LEU A 26 -18.81 -5.71 -11.81
CA LEU A 26 -19.56 -4.93 -12.81
C LEU A 26 -19.85 -3.51 -12.32
N LEU A 27 -20.13 -3.34 -11.03
CA LEU A 27 -20.31 -2.04 -10.37
C LEU A 27 -18.98 -1.31 -10.09
N ARG A 28 -17.83 -1.89 -10.47
CA ARG A 28 -16.46 -1.44 -10.18
C ARG A 28 -16.17 -1.32 -8.69
N GLN A 29 -16.72 -2.25 -7.92
CA GLN A 29 -16.54 -2.38 -6.48
C GLN A 29 -15.54 -3.49 -6.13
N PRO A 30 -14.81 -3.39 -5.00
CA PRO A 30 -13.95 -4.46 -4.52
C PRO A 30 -14.71 -5.76 -4.25
N LEU A 31 -14.09 -6.91 -4.54
CA LEU A 31 -14.71 -8.24 -4.38
C LEU A 31 -15.05 -8.56 -2.92
N VAL A 32 -14.30 -8.00 -1.96
CA VAL A 32 -14.52 -8.19 -0.52
C VAL A 32 -15.95 -7.82 -0.11
N LEU A 33 -16.53 -6.77 -0.73
CA LEU A 33 -17.94 -6.42 -0.50
C LEU A 33 -18.87 -7.57 -0.90
N GLY A 34 -18.56 -8.26 -2.00
CA GLY A 34 -19.35 -9.39 -2.48
C GLY A 34 -19.27 -10.61 -1.56
N TYR A 35 -18.13 -10.84 -0.90
CA TYR A 35 -17.98 -11.92 0.08
C TYR A 35 -18.86 -11.68 1.30
N VAL A 36 -18.80 -10.48 1.89
CA VAL A 36 -19.60 -10.17 3.09
C VAL A 36 -21.10 -10.11 2.76
N ILE A 37 -21.49 -9.48 1.65
CA ILE A 37 -22.90 -9.47 1.20
C ILE A 37 -23.39 -10.90 0.92
N GLY A 38 -22.55 -11.74 0.30
CA GLY A 38 -22.84 -13.16 0.12
C GLY A 38 -23.10 -13.87 1.45
N GLY A 39 -22.28 -13.59 2.46
CA GLY A 39 -22.48 -14.07 3.84
C GLY A 39 -23.80 -13.63 4.46
N ILE A 40 -24.18 -12.36 4.31
CA ILE A 40 -25.49 -11.86 4.78
C ILE A 40 -26.63 -12.64 4.12
N ILE A 41 -26.54 -12.87 2.81
CA ILE A 41 -27.57 -13.56 2.02
C ILE A 41 -27.73 -15.02 2.48
N ILE A 42 -26.63 -15.78 2.57
CA ILE A 42 -26.70 -17.20 2.93
C ILE A 42 -26.88 -17.43 4.43
N GLY A 43 -26.53 -16.43 5.23
CA GLY A 43 -26.53 -16.50 6.69
C GLY A 43 -27.93 -16.42 7.30
N PRO A 44 -28.02 -16.56 8.64
CA PRO A 44 -29.28 -16.57 9.38
C PRO A 44 -30.11 -15.30 9.24
N ALA A 45 -29.47 -14.18 8.91
CA ALA A 45 -30.13 -12.89 8.79
C ALA A 45 -31.02 -12.74 7.55
N ALA A 46 -30.84 -13.59 6.53
CA ALA A 46 -31.64 -13.58 5.29
C ALA A 46 -32.21 -14.96 4.96
N PHE A 47 -31.58 -15.75 4.09
CA PHE A 47 -32.16 -17.00 3.60
C PHE A 47 -31.87 -18.22 4.49
N HIS A 48 -30.92 -18.11 5.42
CA HIS A 48 -30.53 -19.18 6.36
C HIS A 48 -30.26 -20.52 5.65
N PHE A 49 -29.54 -20.47 4.53
CA PHE A 49 -29.19 -21.68 3.77
C PHE A 49 -28.11 -22.50 4.46
N VAL A 50 -27.18 -21.84 5.16
CA VAL A 50 -26.20 -22.49 6.03
C VAL A 50 -26.82 -22.64 7.42
N LYS A 51 -26.99 -23.88 7.87
CA LYS A 51 -27.64 -24.20 9.15
C LYS A 51 -26.70 -24.14 10.34
N ASP A 52 -25.43 -24.48 10.13
CA ASP A 52 -24.41 -24.43 11.17
C ASP A 52 -23.23 -23.52 10.75
N PRO A 53 -23.29 -22.21 11.07
CA PRO A 53 -22.21 -21.28 10.78
C PRO A 53 -20.90 -21.61 11.51
N SER A 54 -20.91 -22.46 12.54
CA SER A 54 -19.73 -22.73 13.37
C SER A 54 -18.62 -23.45 12.59
N GLU A 55 -18.96 -24.37 11.69
CA GLU A 55 -17.97 -25.08 10.87
C GLU A 55 -17.23 -24.12 9.93
N ILE A 56 -17.96 -23.19 9.31
CA ILE A 56 -17.36 -22.15 8.45
C ILE A 56 -16.52 -21.18 9.29
N SER A 57 -16.93 -20.90 10.53
CA SER A 57 -16.17 -20.05 11.45
C SER A 57 -14.79 -20.64 11.77
N VAL A 58 -14.69 -21.95 12.00
CA VAL A 58 -13.38 -22.60 12.24
C VAL A 58 -12.46 -22.46 11.03
N LEU A 59 -13.00 -22.63 9.82
CA LEU A 59 -12.21 -22.42 8.59
C LEU A 59 -11.86 -20.92 8.38
N SER A 60 -12.68 -19.99 8.86
CA SER A 60 -12.41 -18.56 8.75
C SER A 60 -11.20 -18.10 9.56
N ASP A 61 -10.92 -18.73 10.70
CA ASP A 61 -9.77 -18.40 11.54
C ASP A 61 -8.45 -18.68 10.81
N LEU A 62 -8.42 -19.73 9.97
CA LEU A 62 -7.31 -19.99 9.05
C LEU A 62 -7.14 -18.85 8.04
N GLY A 63 -8.22 -18.23 7.59
CA GLY A 63 -8.18 -17.07 6.70
C GLY A 63 -7.47 -15.89 7.31
N ILE A 64 -7.76 -15.60 8.58
CA ILE A 64 -7.05 -14.56 9.35
C ILE A 64 -5.57 -14.94 9.51
N ALA A 65 -5.28 -16.20 9.87
CA ALA A 65 -3.92 -16.67 10.04
C ALA A 65 -3.08 -16.53 8.76
N PHE A 66 -3.60 -16.97 7.60
CA PHE A 66 -2.90 -16.82 6.32
C PHE A 66 -2.80 -15.36 5.87
N LEU A 67 -3.81 -14.54 6.12
CA LEU A 67 -3.75 -13.10 5.85
C LEU A 67 -2.61 -12.45 6.64
N LEU A 68 -2.59 -12.64 7.96
CA LEU A 68 -1.56 -12.07 8.82
C LEU A 68 -0.18 -12.65 8.52
N PHE A 69 -0.09 -13.92 8.13
CA PHE A 69 1.16 -14.51 7.65
C PHE A 69 1.71 -13.77 6.42
N ILE A 70 0.90 -13.57 5.38
CA ILE A 70 1.36 -12.86 4.18
C ILE A 70 1.76 -11.42 4.51
N ILE A 71 1.02 -10.74 5.38
CA ILE A 71 1.40 -9.41 5.86
C ILE A 71 2.76 -9.46 6.57
N GLY A 72 2.96 -10.42 7.49
CA GLY A 72 4.25 -10.60 8.17
C GLY A 72 5.40 -10.89 7.20
N LEU A 73 5.12 -11.64 6.13
CA LEU A 73 6.07 -11.95 5.06
C LEU A 73 6.42 -10.74 4.19
N GLU A 74 5.45 -9.85 3.96
CA GLU A 74 5.60 -8.61 3.19
C GLU A 74 6.25 -7.47 3.98
N LEU A 75 6.25 -7.55 5.32
CA LEU A 75 6.94 -6.61 6.20
C LEU A 75 8.45 -6.71 6.04
N ASP A 76 8.96 -5.90 5.12
CA ASP A 76 10.38 -5.61 5.01
C ASP A 76 10.71 -4.39 5.88
N PHE A 77 11.33 -4.62 7.04
CA PHE A 77 11.82 -3.54 7.91
C PHE A 77 12.74 -2.55 7.16
N LYS A 78 13.41 -2.98 6.07
CA LYS A 78 14.19 -2.07 5.24
C LYS A 78 13.28 -1.13 4.45
N LYS A 79 12.14 -1.60 3.94
CA LYS A 79 11.13 -0.73 3.28
C LYS A 79 10.53 0.25 4.27
N VAL A 80 10.16 -0.19 5.49
CA VAL A 80 9.67 0.72 6.55
C VAL A 80 10.72 1.80 6.87
N ARG A 81 12.01 1.44 6.93
CA ARG A 81 13.10 2.40 7.14
C ARG A 81 13.34 3.31 5.93
N GLN A 82 13.07 2.84 4.71
CA GLN A 82 13.21 3.60 3.46
C GLN A 82 12.07 4.60 3.23
N VAL A 83 10.86 4.27 3.69
CA VAL A 83 9.66 5.13 3.71
C VAL A 83 9.92 6.46 4.43
N GLY A 84 10.93 6.49 5.31
CA GLY A 84 11.47 7.70 5.93
C GLY A 84 10.67 8.14 7.15
N PHE A 85 11.38 8.72 8.13
CA PHE A 85 10.80 9.11 9.43
C PHE A 85 9.54 9.99 9.29
N VAL A 86 9.50 10.84 8.27
CA VAL A 86 8.36 11.74 8.01
C VAL A 86 7.09 10.95 7.69
N PHE A 87 7.15 9.92 6.85
CA PHE A 87 5.97 9.14 6.46
C PHE A 87 5.48 8.29 7.65
N SER A 88 6.41 7.74 8.44
CA SER A 88 6.10 7.07 9.70
C SER A 88 5.36 7.98 10.69
N LEU A 89 5.83 9.21 10.85
CA LEU A 89 5.20 10.17 11.74
C LEU A 89 3.81 10.59 11.23
N ILE A 90 3.65 10.83 9.91
CA ILE A 90 2.35 11.14 9.31
C ILE A 90 1.34 10.01 9.57
N GLY A 91 1.72 8.76 9.30
CA GLY A 91 0.84 7.60 9.52
C GLY A 91 0.44 7.45 10.99
N ALA A 92 1.39 7.55 11.91
CA ALA A 92 1.11 7.47 13.34
C ALA A 92 0.20 8.60 13.84
N MET A 93 0.45 9.84 13.39
CA MET A 93 -0.40 11.00 13.71
C MET A 93 -1.81 10.85 13.14
N GLN A 94 -1.95 10.29 11.95
CA GLN A 94 -3.25 10.07 11.33
C GLN A 94 -4.06 9.01 12.12
N VAL A 95 -3.43 7.89 12.51
CA VAL A 95 -4.08 6.88 13.35
C VAL A 95 -4.48 7.46 14.70
N ALA A 96 -3.56 8.16 15.38
CA ALA A 96 -3.83 8.77 16.67
C ALA A 96 -4.96 9.81 16.61
N GLY A 97 -4.95 10.68 15.59
CA GLY A 97 -5.99 11.70 15.40
C GLY A 97 -7.35 11.08 15.15
N THR A 98 -7.42 10.06 14.28
CA THR A 98 -8.67 9.35 13.97
C THR A 98 -9.18 8.59 15.19
N PHE A 99 -8.28 7.94 15.94
CA PHE A 99 -8.60 7.21 17.16
C PHE A 99 -9.18 8.15 18.22
N VAL A 100 -8.55 9.30 18.49
CA VAL A 100 -9.04 10.25 19.50
C VAL A 100 -10.44 10.75 19.15
N ILE A 101 -10.67 11.17 17.89
CA ILE A 101 -11.98 11.64 17.44
C ILE A 101 -13.02 10.52 17.54
N GLY A 102 -12.69 9.31 17.05
CA GLY A 102 -13.58 8.15 17.13
C GLY A 102 -13.90 7.75 18.56
N PHE A 103 -12.92 7.79 19.46
CA PHE A 103 -13.09 7.40 20.86
C PHE A 103 -14.00 8.37 21.60
N VAL A 104 -13.75 9.68 21.45
CA VAL A 104 -14.59 10.72 22.03
C VAL A 104 -16.01 10.63 21.47
N ALA A 105 -16.17 10.44 20.16
CA ALA A 105 -17.49 10.26 19.55
C ALA A 105 -18.20 9.03 20.11
N GLY A 106 -17.50 7.90 20.30
CA GLY A 106 -18.06 6.69 20.91
C GLY A 106 -18.57 6.93 22.32
N LEU A 107 -17.79 7.62 23.16
CA LEU A 107 -18.22 7.99 24.51
C LEU A 107 -19.45 8.91 24.50
N LEU A 108 -19.47 9.91 23.60
CA LEU A 108 -20.60 10.84 23.45
C LEU A 108 -21.87 10.14 22.97
N LEU A 109 -21.73 9.09 22.16
CA LEU A 109 -22.83 8.23 21.70
C LEU A 109 -23.29 7.22 22.76
N GLY A 110 -22.70 7.22 23.96
CA GLY A 110 -23.09 6.38 25.09
C GLY A 110 -22.48 4.98 25.09
N PHE A 111 -21.48 4.71 24.24
CA PHE A 111 -20.76 3.44 24.30
C PHE A 111 -19.85 3.37 25.54
N SER A 112 -19.65 2.16 26.07
CA SER A 112 -18.64 1.92 27.11
C SER A 112 -17.24 2.29 26.61
N ALA A 113 -16.32 2.65 27.51
CA ALA A 113 -14.94 2.98 27.12
C ALA A 113 -14.28 1.84 26.32
N THR A 114 -14.52 0.58 26.69
CA THR A 114 -14.02 -0.57 25.95
C THR A 114 -14.61 -0.63 24.55
N THR A 115 -15.94 -0.52 24.41
CA THR A 115 -16.61 -0.55 23.09
C THR A 115 -16.16 0.63 22.22
N ALA A 116 -16.09 1.84 22.77
CA ALA A 116 -15.60 3.02 22.07
C ALA A 116 -14.14 2.86 21.62
N PHE A 117 -13.29 2.24 22.43
CA PHE A 117 -11.90 1.93 22.07
C PHE A 117 -11.84 1.02 20.84
N TYR A 118 -12.61 -0.07 20.83
CA TYR A 118 -12.65 -1.01 19.70
C TYR A 118 -13.15 -0.35 18.41
N ILE A 119 -14.23 0.43 18.48
CA ILE A 119 -14.78 1.12 17.31
C ILE A 119 -13.78 2.17 16.78
N ALA A 120 -13.22 2.99 17.68
CA ALA A 120 -12.27 4.03 17.31
C ALA A 120 -11.00 3.46 16.67
N LEU A 121 -10.47 2.39 17.24
CA LEU A 121 -9.29 1.70 16.72
C LEU A 121 -9.59 1.05 15.36
N GLY A 122 -10.75 0.40 15.23
CA GLY A 122 -11.22 -0.16 13.96
C GLY A 122 -11.30 0.88 12.85
N VAL A 123 -11.98 2.01 13.09
CA VAL A 123 -12.16 3.09 12.11
C VAL A 123 -10.84 3.79 11.74
N SER A 124 -9.83 3.73 12.62
CA SER A 124 -8.53 4.35 12.39
C SER A 124 -7.71 3.66 11.30
N PHE A 125 -7.87 2.35 11.11
CA PHE A 125 -7.15 1.57 10.10
C PHE A 125 -7.81 1.63 8.74
N SER A 126 -7.02 1.63 7.67
CA SER A 126 -7.50 1.70 6.28
C SER A 126 -7.24 0.40 5.54
N SER A 127 -7.99 0.11 4.48
CA SER A 127 -7.74 -1.09 3.67
C SER A 127 -6.57 -0.85 2.72
N THR A 128 -5.51 -1.63 2.90
CA THR A 128 -4.31 -1.61 2.05
C THR A 128 -4.60 -2.22 0.68
N MET A 129 -5.30 -3.36 0.63
CA MET A 129 -5.55 -4.09 -0.63
C MET A 129 -6.44 -3.29 -1.59
N VAL A 130 -7.50 -2.67 -1.08
CA VAL A 130 -8.42 -1.87 -1.91
C VAL A 130 -7.70 -0.65 -2.51
N VAL A 131 -6.91 0.08 -1.72
CA VAL A 131 -6.27 1.29 -2.21
C VAL A 131 -5.10 0.99 -3.14
N ILE A 132 -4.27 -0.02 -2.84
CA ILE A 132 -3.23 -0.47 -3.75
C ILE A 132 -3.84 -0.87 -5.09
N LYS A 133 -4.98 -1.57 -5.08
CA LYS A 133 -5.68 -1.97 -6.30
C LYS A 133 -6.16 -0.76 -7.09
N ILE A 134 -6.79 0.22 -6.43
CA ILE A 134 -7.27 1.45 -7.08
C ILE A 134 -6.10 2.27 -7.65
N LEU A 135 -5.04 2.49 -6.87
CA LEU A 135 -3.82 3.17 -7.32
C LEU A 135 -3.16 2.45 -8.49
N SER A 136 -3.11 1.11 -8.44
CA SER A 136 -2.56 0.30 -9.53
C SER A 136 -3.38 0.44 -10.80
N ASP A 137 -4.70 0.37 -10.70
CA ASP A 137 -5.62 0.48 -11.83
C ASP A 137 -5.56 1.89 -12.45
N ASN A 138 -5.34 2.93 -11.62
CA ASN A 138 -5.13 4.31 -12.07
C ASN A 138 -3.69 4.61 -12.52
N LYS A 139 -2.74 3.66 -12.39
CA LYS A 139 -1.30 3.85 -12.64
C LYS A 139 -0.65 4.96 -11.79
N GLU A 140 -1.11 5.12 -10.55
CA GLU A 140 -0.69 6.17 -9.62
C GLU A 140 0.21 5.67 -8.49
N LEU A 141 0.57 4.38 -8.45
CA LEU A 141 1.45 3.82 -7.41
C LEU A 141 2.79 4.56 -7.29
N GLU A 142 3.34 5.05 -8.41
CA GLU A 142 4.61 5.78 -8.47
C GLU A 142 4.43 7.31 -8.36
N SER A 143 3.24 7.79 -8.04
CA SER A 143 3.00 9.22 -7.79
C SER A 143 3.39 9.60 -6.36
N LEU A 144 3.60 10.90 -6.09
CA LEU A 144 3.89 11.37 -4.74
C LEU A 144 2.78 11.01 -3.74
N HIS A 145 1.52 11.18 -4.12
CA HIS A 145 0.39 10.80 -3.25
C HIS A 145 0.32 9.28 -3.08
N GLY A 146 0.60 8.50 -4.12
CA GLY A 146 0.71 7.04 -4.04
C GLY A 146 1.80 6.59 -3.07
N GLU A 147 3.02 7.13 -3.16
CA GLU A 147 4.11 6.84 -2.22
C GLU A 147 3.74 7.21 -0.77
N LEU A 148 3.06 8.35 -0.56
CA LEU A 148 2.57 8.77 0.75
C LEU A 148 1.51 7.83 1.31
N VAL A 149 0.53 7.45 0.50
CA VAL A 149 -0.55 6.52 0.87
C VAL A 149 0.04 5.17 1.26
N LEU A 150 0.93 4.61 0.43
CA LEU A 150 1.62 3.36 0.72
C LEU A 150 2.43 3.46 2.03
N GLY A 151 3.15 4.57 2.23
CA GLY A 151 3.92 4.80 3.45
C GLY A 151 3.05 4.88 4.71
N ILE A 152 1.92 5.57 4.63
CA ILE A 152 0.94 5.67 5.73
C ILE A 152 0.35 4.29 6.04
N MET A 153 -0.06 3.54 5.01
CA MET A 153 -0.68 2.21 5.16
C MET A 153 0.27 1.19 5.80
N LEU A 154 1.53 1.15 5.38
CA LEU A 154 2.53 0.29 6.02
C LEU A 154 2.65 0.53 7.52
N ILE A 155 2.52 1.79 7.95
CA ILE A 155 2.62 2.17 9.35
C ILE A 155 1.33 1.85 10.10
N GLN A 156 0.17 2.04 9.46
CA GLN A 156 -1.13 1.61 9.99
C GLN A 156 -1.15 0.10 10.24
N ASP A 157 -0.68 -0.71 9.29
CA ASP A 157 -0.65 -2.17 9.41
C ASP A 157 0.22 -2.59 10.60
N VAL A 158 1.40 -1.99 10.75
CA VAL A 158 2.27 -2.21 11.92
C VAL A 158 1.55 -1.84 13.23
N ILE A 159 0.90 -0.68 13.29
CA ILE A 159 0.14 -0.26 14.49
C ILE A 159 -1.03 -1.22 14.75
N ALA A 160 -1.73 -1.69 13.73
CA ALA A 160 -2.84 -2.63 13.84
C ALA A 160 -2.38 -3.96 14.44
N ILE A 161 -1.24 -4.48 14.00
CA ILE A 161 -0.65 -5.70 14.55
C ILE A 161 -0.27 -5.52 16.03
N PHE A 162 0.38 -4.40 16.37
CA PHE A 162 0.69 -4.10 17.77
C PHE A 162 -0.59 -4.00 18.60
N ALA A 163 -1.63 -3.35 18.08
CA ALA A 163 -2.89 -3.21 18.77
C ALA A 163 -3.56 -4.58 19.00
N LEU A 164 -3.65 -5.42 17.96
CA LEU A 164 -4.20 -6.78 18.03
C LEU A 164 -3.47 -7.65 19.06
N SER A 165 -2.14 -7.53 19.16
CA SER A 165 -1.36 -8.30 20.14
C SER A 165 -1.59 -7.86 21.58
N LEU A 166 -1.97 -6.58 21.80
CA LEU A 166 -2.24 -6.04 23.13
C LEU A 166 -3.71 -6.22 23.58
N LEU A 167 -4.64 -6.49 22.66
CA LEU A 167 -6.07 -6.63 23.01
C LEU A 167 -6.35 -7.64 24.13
N PRO A 168 -5.74 -8.85 24.18
CA PRO A 168 -5.99 -9.79 25.26
C PRO A 168 -5.65 -9.26 26.66
N ALA A 169 -4.82 -8.22 26.77
CA ALA A 169 -4.45 -7.61 28.05
C ALA A 169 -5.41 -6.50 28.52
N ILE A 170 -6.29 -5.99 27.66
CA ILE A 170 -7.18 -4.86 27.96
C ILE A 170 -8.28 -5.23 28.99
N GLY A 171 -8.60 -6.52 29.15
CA GLY A 171 -9.60 -7.00 30.11
C GLY A 171 -9.09 -7.23 31.53
N SER A 172 -7.76 -7.21 31.74
CA SER A 172 -7.11 -7.64 32.98
C SER A 172 -6.05 -6.65 33.44
N PHE A 173 -6.48 -5.52 34.03
CA PHE A 173 -5.59 -4.48 34.58
C PHE A 173 -4.80 -4.88 35.83
N GLN A 174 -4.65 -6.17 36.12
CA GLN A 174 -3.83 -6.62 37.24
C GLN A 174 -2.34 -6.45 36.90
N PRO A 175 -1.53 -5.76 37.73
CA PRO A 175 -0.10 -5.58 37.48
C PRO A 175 0.66 -6.90 37.29
N SER A 176 0.26 -7.96 38.00
CA SER A 176 0.79 -9.32 37.85
C SER A 176 0.54 -9.91 36.46
N PHE A 177 -0.64 -9.67 35.90
CA PHE A 177 -1.00 -10.11 34.55
C PHE A 177 -0.14 -9.40 33.51
N ILE A 178 0.06 -8.09 33.65
CA ILE A 178 0.91 -7.29 32.75
C ILE A 178 2.36 -7.79 32.77
N VAL A 179 2.94 -8.02 33.96
CA VAL A 179 4.30 -8.55 34.09
C VAL A 179 4.41 -9.94 33.45
N PHE A 180 3.47 -10.83 33.72
CA PHE A 180 3.47 -12.18 33.14
C PHE A 180 3.29 -12.16 31.61
N PHE A 181 2.46 -11.24 31.11
CA PHE A 181 2.26 -11.02 29.69
C PHE A 181 3.54 -10.50 29.00
N LEU A 182 4.24 -9.54 29.61
CA LEU A 182 5.54 -9.06 29.11
C LEU A 182 6.60 -10.16 29.09
N ILE A 183 6.63 -11.03 30.11
CA ILE A 183 7.53 -12.19 30.15
C ILE A 183 7.19 -13.16 29.01
N LYS A 184 5.90 -13.47 28.80
CA LYS A 184 5.46 -14.33 27.69
C LYS A 184 5.86 -13.76 26.33
N ILE A 185 5.68 -12.45 26.11
CA ILE A 185 6.14 -11.78 24.89
C ILE A 185 7.65 -11.93 24.73
N MET A 186 8.42 -11.69 25.80
CA MET A 186 9.87 -11.77 25.74
C MET A 186 10.38 -13.18 25.45
N ILE A 187 9.78 -14.21 26.08
CA ILE A 187 10.06 -15.62 25.78
C ILE A 187 9.72 -15.92 24.32
N PHE A 188 8.56 -15.45 23.84
CA PHE A 188 8.12 -15.70 22.48
C PHE A 188 9.09 -15.07 21.47
N ILE A 189 9.48 -13.82 21.67
CA ILE A 189 10.49 -13.12 20.86
C ILE A 189 11.82 -13.87 20.87
N LEU A 190 12.31 -14.30 22.04
CA LEU A 190 13.57 -15.02 22.14
C LEU A 190 13.52 -16.35 21.36
N LEU A 191 12.41 -17.08 21.48
CA LEU A 191 12.19 -18.33 20.78
C LEU A 191 12.14 -18.12 19.26
N ILE A 192 11.48 -17.06 18.79
CA ILE A 192 11.44 -16.67 17.38
C ILE A 192 12.86 -16.37 16.87
N ILE A 193 13.63 -15.58 17.61
CA ILE A 193 15.02 -15.26 17.23
C ILE A 193 15.86 -16.54 17.16
N ALA A 194 15.73 -17.45 18.13
CA ALA A 194 16.43 -18.72 18.13
C ALA A 194 16.05 -19.62 16.94
N ILE A 195 14.75 -19.76 16.66
CA ILE A 195 14.24 -20.54 15.52
C ILE A 195 14.73 -19.92 14.20
N ASN A 196 14.66 -18.60 14.06
CA ASN A 196 15.07 -17.89 12.85
C ASN A 196 16.59 -17.95 12.63
N ALA A 197 17.39 -17.97 13.71
CA ALA A 197 18.84 -18.06 13.61
C ALA A 197 19.35 -19.48 13.30
N ILE A 198 18.66 -20.51 13.81
CA ILE A 198 19.17 -21.90 13.81
C ILE A 198 18.40 -22.78 12.83
N ILE A 199 17.08 -22.87 13.02
CA ILE A 199 16.23 -23.89 12.38
C ILE A 199 15.84 -23.47 10.97
N LEU A 200 15.38 -22.22 10.80
CA LEU A 200 14.87 -21.71 9.52
C LEU A 200 15.92 -21.77 8.40
N PRO A 201 17.17 -21.34 8.59
CA PRO A 201 18.19 -21.39 7.54
C PRO A 201 18.51 -22.84 7.13
N TRP A 202 18.44 -23.78 8.07
CA TRP A 202 18.64 -25.20 7.79
C TRP A 202 17.49 -25.76 6.96
N ILE A 203 16.23 -25.54 7.36
CA ILE A 203 15.04 -25.98 6.61
C ILE A 203 15.05 -25.38 5.20
N MET A 204 15.28 -24.06 5.08
CA MET A 204 15.27 -23.35 3.79
C MET A 204 16.32 -23.90 2.81
N LYS A 205 17.50 -24.32 3.28
CA LYS A 205 18.53 -24.94 2.43
C LYS A 205 18.09 -26.30 1.88
N GLN A 206 17.37 -27.09 2.68
CA GLN A 206 16.92 -28.43 2.27
C GLN A 206 15.77 -28.36 1.26
N VAL A 207 14.89 -27.36 1.40
CA VAL A 207 13.68 -27.24 0.56
C VAL A 207 13.88 -26.41 -0.71
N LEU A 208 15.03 -25.74 -0.85
CA LEU A 208 15.33 -24.78 -1.92
C LEU A 208 15.04 -25.29 -3.35
N HIS A 209 15.27 -26.59 -3.60
CA HIS A 209 15.16 -27.16 -4.95
C HIS A 209 13.85 -27.90 -5.21
N ASN A 210 12.95 -27.96 -4.22
CA ASN A 210 11.67 -28.65 -4.36
C ASN A 210 10.52 -27.74 -3.90
N SER A 211 9.77 -27.24 -4.87
CA SER A 211 8.67 -26.32 -4.61
C SER A 211 7.52 -26.91 -3.79
N GLU A 212 7.30 -28.22 -3.84
CA GLU A 212 6.28 -28.91 -3.02
C GLU A 212 6.73 -28.99 -1.56
N LEU A 213 8.00 -29.38 -1.36
CA LEU A 213 8.61 -29.40 -0.03
C LEU A 213 8.68 -28.00 0.59
N LEU A 214 8.94 -26.97 -0.22
CA LEU A 214 8.93 -25.57 0.21
C LEU A 214 7.54 -25.13 0.69
N PHE A 215 6.49 -25.50 -0.05
CA PHE A 215 5.12 -25.22 0.37
C PHE A 215 4.76 -25.92 1.69
N LEU A 216 5.08 -27.21 1.82
CA LEU A 216 4.87 -27.97 3.06
C LEU A 216 5.67 -27.40 4.23
N ALA A 217 6.92 -26.99 4.00
CA ALA A 217 7.77 -26.37 5.02
C ALA A 217 7.18 -25.02 5.47
N ALA A 218 6.76 -24.16 4.53
CA ALA A 218 6.12 -22.90 4.86
C ALA A 218 4.85 -23.11 5.69
N LEU A 219 3.98 -24.04 5.27
CA LEU A 219 2.76 -24.38 5.99
C LEU A 219 3.05 -24.93 7.40
N SER A 220 4.05 -25.79 7.51
CA SER A 220 4.50 -26.34 8.81
C SER A 220 4.99 -25.24 9.74
N ILE A 221 5.72 -24.25 9.22
CA ILE A 221 6.21 -23.11 10.01
C ILE A 221 5.04 -22.23 10.47
N ILE A 222 4.08 -21.94 9.59
CA ILE A 222 2.87 -21.17 9.92
C ILE A 222 2.14 -21.83 11.09
N PHE A 223 1.81 -23.13 10.98
CA PHE A 223 1.09 -23.85 12.01
C PHE A 223 1.90 -24.05 13.29
N PHE A 224 3.22 -24.25 13.18
CA PHE A 224 4.10 -24.36 14.34
C PHE A 224 4.08 -23.09 15.18
N PHE A 225 4.22 -21.91 14.57
CA PHE A 225 4.15 -20.65 15.30
C PHE A 225 2.74 -20.32 15.80
N ALA A 226 1.69 -20.66 15.03
CA ALA A 226 0.30 -20.53 15.49
C ALA A 226 0.04 -21.36 16.75
N TYR A 227 0.48 -22.62 16.74
CA TYR A 227 0.38 -23.53 17.89
C TYR A 227 1.19 -23.02 19.09
N LEU A 228 2.42 -22.55 18.86
CA LEU A 228 3.26 -21.98 19.91
C LEU A 228 2.64 -20.72 20.52
N ALA A 229 2.03 -19.86 19.70
CA ALA A 229 1.30 -18.68 20.17
C ALA A 229 0.12 -19.08 21.06
N HIS A 230 -0.66 -20.09 20.64
CA HIS A 230 -1.77 -20.64 21.41
C HIS A 230 -1.31 -21.16 22.79
N LEU A 231 -0.20 -21.92 22.86
CA LEU A 231 0.38 -22.39 24.13
C LEU A 231 0.77 -21.26 25.09
N LEU A 232 1.21 -20.12 24.56
CA LEU A 232 1.55 -18.94 25.34
C LEU A 232 0.33 -18.08 25.69
N GLY A 233 -0.86 -18.41 25.17
CA GLY A 233 -2.10 -17.67 25.37
C GLY A 233 -2.25 -16.43 24.48
N PHE A 234 -1.52 -16.39 23.36
CA PHE A 234 -1.76 -15.43 22.28
C PHE A 234 -2.72 -16.03 21.25
N SER A 235 -3.27 -15.21 20.34
CA SER A 235 -4.07 -15.72 19.24
C SER A 235 -3.21 -16.45 18.21
N GLU A 236 -3.78 -17.47 17.57
CA GLU A 236 -3.14 -18.25 16.51
C GLU A 236 -2.73 -17.35 15.33
N ALA A 237 -3.54 -16.33 15.06
CA ALA A 237 -3.30 -15.31 14.06
C ALA A 237 -1.99 -14.51 14.33
N ILE A 238 -1.66 -14.19 15.59
CA ILE A 238 -0.39 -13.54 15.98
C ILE A 238 0.79 -14.49 15.71
N GLY A 239 0.62 -15.79 15.98
CA GLY A 239 1.63 -16.79 15.64
C GLY A 239 1.89 -16.87 14.14
N ALA A 240 0.84 -16.87 13.32
CA ALA A 240 0.96 -16.86 11.87
C ALA A 240 1.62 -15.58 11.33
N PHE A 241 1.29 -14.41 11.88
CA PHE A 241 1.99 -13.15 11.58
C PHE A 241 3.51 -13.27 11.80
N ILE A 242 3.89 -13.81 12.95
CA ILE A 242 5.28 -13.99 13.34
C ILE A 242 6.00 -15.00 12.45
N ALA A 243 5.34 -16.07 12.04
CA ALA A 243 5.87 -16.99 11.03
C ALA A 243 6.23 -16.26 9.74
N GLY A 244 5.36 -15.35 9.30
CA GLY A 244 5.59 -14.48 8.15
C GLY A 244 6.82 -13.61 8.35
N LEU A 245 6.91 -12.95 9.50
CA LEU A 245 8.04 -12.08 9.86
C LEU A 245 9.36 -12.84 9.93
N ALA A 246 9.35 -14.07 10.42
CA ALA A 246 10.53 -14.92 10.46
C ALA A 246 11.00 -15.27 9.03
N LEU A 247 10.04 -15.59 8.15
CA LEU A 247 10.32 -15.97 6.76
C LEU A 247 10.59 -14.78 5.83
N SER A 248 10.24 -13.55 6.20
CA SER A 248 10.46 -12.36 5.37
C SER A 248 11.95 -12.08 5.11
N ALA A 249 12.83 -12.50 6.03
CA ALA A 249 14.28 -12.41 5.87
C ALA A 249 14.87 -13.49 4.94
N SER A 250 14.09 -14.51 4.57
CA SER A 250 14.55 -15.62 3.73
C SER A 250 14.75 -15.17 2.27
N PRO A 251 15.78 -15.66 1.57
CA PRO A 251 15.91 -15.49 0.12
C PRO A 251 14.69 -16.02 -0.66
N LEU A 252 13.96 -16.97 -0.08
CA LEU A 252 12.80 -17.64 -0.69
C LEU A 252 11.46 -16.99 -0.36
N HIS A 253 11.43 -15.85 0.35
CA HIS A 253 10.19 -15.19 0.78
C HIS A 253 9.21 -14.95 -0.39
N LEU A 254 9.70 -14.56 -1.57
CA LEU A 254 8.84 -14.37 -2.74
C LEU A 254 8.21 -15.68 -3.19
N GLU A 255 8.97 -16.78 -3.27
CA GLU A 255 8.42 -18.07 -3.69
C GLU A 255 7.42 -18.59 -2.66
N ILE A 256 7.73 -18.47 -1.37
CA ILE A 256 6.81 -18.81 -0.27
C ILE A 256 5.51 -18.01 -0.40
N ARG A 257 5.60 -16.70 -0.66
CA ARG A 257 4.43 -15.84 -0.87
C ARG A 257 3.53 -16.40 -1.96
N HIS A 258 4.05 -16.59 -3.18
CA HIS A 258 3.26 -17.06 -4.32
C HIS A 258 2.60 -18.42 -4.08
N ARG A 259 3.18 -19.26 -3.22
CA ARG A 259 2.63 -20.58 -2.86
C ARG A 259 1.53 -20.52 -1.81
N ILE A 260 1.62 -19.58 -0.86
CA ILE A 260 0.64 -19.43 0.23
C ILE A 260 -0.52 -18.49 -0.16
N GLU A 261 -0.31 -17.55 -1.09
CA GLU A 261 -1.36 -16.63 -1.57
C GLU A 261 -2.66 -17.31 -2.01
N PRO A 262 -2.65 -18.41 -2.79
CA PRO A 262 -3.90 -19.10 -3.14
C PRO A 262 -4.66 -19.65 -1.93
N LEU A 263 -3.96 -20.14 -0.90
CA LEU A 263 -4.60 -20.56 0.36
C LEU A 263 -5.19 -19.36 1.09
N ARG A 264 -4.40 -18.28 1.24
CA ARG A 264 -4.87 -17.02 1.82
C ARG A 264 -6.15 -16.56 1.14
N ASP A 265 -6.16 -16.47 -0.18
CA ASP A 265 -7.30 -15.94 -0.94
C ASP A 265 -8.55 -16.81 -0.77
N PHE A 266 -8.38 -18.14 -0.80
CA PHE A 266 -9.49 -19.07 -0.54
C PHE A 266 -10.08 -18.89 0.86
N PHE A 267 -9.25 -18.93 1.90
CA PHE A 267 -9.72 -18.83 3.28
C PHE A 267 -10.20 -17.41 3.64
N LEU A 268 -9.68 -16.37 2.99
CA LEU A 268 -10.19 -15.00 3.14
C LEU A 268 -11.64 -14.88 2.67
N VAL A 269 -12.02 -15.54 1.58
CA VAL A 269 -13.43 -15.58 1.15
C VAL A 269 -14.30 -16.16 2.26
N LEU A 270 -13.87 -17.28 2.86
CA LEU A 270 -14.61 -17.90 3.96
C LEU A 270 -14.70 -16.98 5.18
N PHE A 271 -13.64 -16.24 5.50
CA PHE A 271 -13.65 -15.25 6.57
C PHE A 271 -14.65 -14.12 6.38
N PHE A 272 -14.63 -13.48 5.22
CA PHE A 272 -15.58 -12.39 4.96
C PHE A 272 -17.02 -12.88 4.86
N VAL A 273 -17.24 -14.08 4.32
CA VAL A 273 -18.56 -14.71 4.33
C VAL A 273 -19.02 -15.04 5.74
N ALA A 274 -18.15 -15.62 6.59
CA ALA A 274 -18.44 -15.91 7.99
C ALA A 274 -18.84 -14.64 8.75
N LEU A 275 -18.12 -13.54 8.54
CA LEU A 275 -18.49 -12.23 9.10
C LEU A 275 -19.86 -11.76 8.63
N GLY A 276 -20.15 -11.92 7.33
CA GLY A 276 -21.46 -11.59 6.78
C GLY A 276 -22.60 -12.40 7.43
N MET A 277 -22.36 -13.68 7.73
CA MET A 277 -23.35 -14.53 8.42
C MET A 277 -23.57 -14.14 9.88
N GLN A 278 -22.59 -13.53 10.54
CA GLN A 278 -22.70 -13.08 11.92
C GLN A 278 -23.46 -11.74 12.07
N ILE A 279 -23.72 -11.04 10.96
CA ILE A 279 -24.48 -9.79 10.99
C ILE A 279 -25.90 -10.06 11.45
N THR A 280 -26.35 -9.28 12.44
CA THR A 280 -27.73 -9.30 12.92
C THR A 280 -28.40 -7.94 12.67
N PHE A 281 -29.65 -7.97 12.20
CA PHE A 281 -30.46 -6.76 11.95
C PHE A 281 -31.25 -6.31 13.20
N GLY A 282 -30.88 -6.78 14.39
CA GLY A 282 -31.55 -6.41 15.64
C GLY A 282 -31.26 -4.95 16.03
N ASP A 283 -32.27 -4.24 16.54
CA ASP A 283 -32.16 -2.88 17.08
C ASP A 283 -31.60 -1.81 16.11
N LEU A 284 -31.82 -1.95 14.78
CA LEU A 284 -31.31 -1.00 13.78
C LEU A 284 -31.59 0.47 14.13
N ASP A 285 -32.77 0.77 14.68
CA ASP A 285 -33.18 2.11 15.09
C ASP A 285 -32.19 2.77 16.07
N LYS A 286 -31.56 1.98 16.95
CA LYS A 286 -30.57 2.45 17.93
C LYS A 286 -29.16 2.53 17.36
N VAL A 287 -28.89 1.81 16.27
CA VAL A 287 -27.55 1.60 15.71
C VAL A 287 -27.29 2.48 14.48
N ILE A 288 -28.34 2.97 13.80
CA ILE A 288 -28.24 3.85 12.62
C ILE A 288 -27.46 5.14 12.92
N ILE A 289 -27.75 5.82 14.04
CA ILE A 289 -27.06 7.07 14.40
C ILE A 289 -25.55 6.82 14.59
N PRO A 290 -25.13 5.84 15.41
CA PRO A 290 -23.73 5.43 15.47
C PRO A 290 -23.10 5.08 14.12
N ILE A 291 -23.78 4.28 13.29
CA ILE A 291 -23.25 3.88 11.96
C ILE A 291 -22.96 5.12 11.11
N ILE A 292 -23.92 6.04 10.99
CA ILE A 292 -23.76 7.26 10.20
C ILE A 292 -22.62 8.12 10.79
N ALA A 293 -22.57 8.29 12.10
CA ALA A 293 -21.52 9.06 12.77
C ALA A 293 -20.13 8.49 12.47
N PHE A 294 -19.95 7.17 12.58
CA PHE A 294 -18.65 6.53 12.33
C PHE A 294 -18.31 6.41 10.84
N ILE A 295 -19.28 6.38 9.92
CA ILE A 295 -19.02 6.54 8.49
C ILE A 295 -18.49 7.95 8.21
N ILE A 296 -19.11 8.99 8.78
CA ILE A 296 -18.64 10.37 8.65
C ILE A 296 -17.23 10.51 9.21
N ILE A 297 -16.93 9.89 10.36
CA ILE A 297 -15.59 9.92 10.94
C ILE A 297 -14.59 9.16 10.05
N GLY A 298 -14.92 7.94 9.64
CA GLY A 298 -14.05 7.06 8.85
C GLY A 298 -13.75 7.60 7.46
N VAL A 299 -14.64 8.42 6.89
CA VAL A 299 -14.48 9.02 5.57
C VAL A 299 -14.08 10.49 5.67
N LEU A 300 -14.97 11.36 6.15
CA LEU A 300 -14.73 12.81 6.15
C LEU A 300 -13.69 13.23 7.18
N ALA A 301 -13.85 12.85 8.46
CA ALA A 301 -12.92 13.30 9.49
C ALA A 301 -11.52 12.73 9.24
N LYS A 302 -11.41 11.45 8.91
CA LYS A 302 -10.14 10.78 8.59
C LYS A 302 -9.43 11.42 7.39
N GLY A 303 -10.17 11.73 6.32
CA GLY A 303 -9.64 12.44 5.16
C GLY A 303 -9.13 13.84 5.53
N ILE A 304 -9.90 14.60 6.32
CA ILE A 304 -9.52 15.94 6.79
C ILE A 304 -8.30 15.87 7.71
N ILE A 305 -8.25 14.94 8.66
CA ILE A 305 -7.09 14.73 9.55
C ILE A 305 -5.84 14.51 8.71
N THR A 306 -5.92 13.60 7.73
CA THR A 306 -4.80 13.28 6.83
C THR A 306 -4.36 14.52 6.04
N PHE A 307 -5.33 15.26 5.48
CA PHE A 307 -5.06 16.51 4.77
C PHE A 307 -4.35 17.54 5.66
N LEU A 308 -4.85 17.78 6.88
CA LEU A 308 -4.27 18.75 7.82
C LEU A 308 -2.87 18.35 8.26
N ILE A 309 -2.63 17.06 8.52
CA ILE A 309 -1.30 16.55 8.86
C ILE A 309 -0.34 16.81 7.68
N LEU A 310 -0.73 16.47 6.45
CA LEU A 310 0.11 16.71 5.28
C LEU A 310 0.40 18.20 5.05
N LYS A 311 -0.57 19.07 5.31
CA LYS A 311 -0.38 20.53 5.31
C LYS A 311 0.60 21.00 6.38
N LEU A 312 0.55 20.42 7.59
CA LEU A 312 1.54 20.70 8.65
C LEU A 312 2.96 20.31 8.22
N PHE A 313 3.10 19.22 7.45
CA PHE A 313 4.36 18.82 6.82
C PHE A 313 4.68 19.54 5.50
N ARG A 314 3.90 20.58 5.17
CA ARG A 314 4.05 21.49 4.02
C ARG A 314 3.85 20.83 2.64
N TYR A 315 3.14 19.71 2.55
CA TYR A 315 2.76 19.14 1.25
C TYR A 315 1.73 20.03 0.51
N GLY A 316 1.71 19.94 -0.82
CA GLY A 316 0.77 20.70 -1.65
C GLY A 316 -0.70 20.34 -1.37
N ASN A 317 -1.61 21.26 -1.65
CA ASN A 317 -3.06 21.04 -1.47
C ASN A 317 -3.56 19.83 -2.27
N ARG A 318 -3.07 19.71 -3.50
CA ARG A 318 -3.40 18.59 -4.41
C ARG A 318 -2.99 17.26 -3.78
N THR A 319 -1.70 17.09 -3.49
CA THR A 319 -1.14 15.89 -2.85
C THR A 319 -1.87 15.54 -1.55
N SER A 320 -2.10 16.54 -0.69
CA SER A 320 -2.76 16.35 0.61
C SER A 320 -4.20 15.86 0.47
N PHE A 321 -4.93 16.36 -0.53
CA PHE A 321 -6.31 16.00 -0.79
C PHE A 321 -6.45 14.57 -1.32
N PHE A 322 -5.67 14.22 -2.36
CA PHE A 322 -5.71 12.88 -2.94
C PHE A 322 -5.26 11.82 -1.93
N THR A 323 -4.18 12.07 -1.17
CA THR A 323 -3.78 11.16 -0.09
C THR A 323 -4.86 11.04 0.99
N GLY A 324 -5.52 12.15 1.36
CA GLY A 324 -6.61 12.14 2.32
C GLY A 324 -7.79 11.28 1.90
N ILE A 325 -8.27 11.43 0.66
CA ILE A 325 -9.38 10.61 0.13
C ILE A 325 -9.02 9.13 0.06
N GLN A 326 -7.80 8.81 -0.36
CA GLN A 326 -7.39 7.41 -0.49
C GLN A 326 -7.26 6.70 0.87
N VAL A 327 -6.81 7.41 1.92
CA VAL A 327 -6.72 6.87 3.28
C VAL A 327 -8.10 6.82 3.98
N ALA A 328 -9.09 7.56 3.48
CA ALA A 328 -10.39 7.78 4.11
C ALA A 328 -11.37 6.59 4.06
N GLN A 329 -10.93 5.37 4.32
CA GLN A 329 -11.79 4.20 4.42
C GLN A 329 -11.38 3.30 5.56
N VAL A 330 -12.27 2.41 6.00
CA VAL A 330 -11.97 1.43 7.05
C VAL A 330 -11.41 0.14 6.45
N GLY A 331 -10.39 -0.43 7.09
CA GLY A 331 -9.65 -1.59 6.58
C GLY A 331 -10.12 -2.96 7.05
N GLU A 332 -9.61 -4.02 6.43
CA GLU A 332 -9.86 -5.42 6.80
C GLU A 332 -9.45 -5.72 8.25
N PHE A 333 -8.39 -5.07 8.73
CA PHE A 333 -7.94 -5.18 10.11
C PHE A 333 -8.99 -4.76 11.14
N SER A 334 -9.90 -3.84 10.79
CA SER A 334 -11.02 -3.48 11.67
C SER A 334 -11.91 -4.68 11.98
N LEU A 335 -12.13 -5.55 10.98
CA LEU A 335 -12.99 -6.71 11.07
C LEU A 335 -12.30 -7.82 11.87
N VAL A 336 -11.01 -8.03 11.63
CA VAL A 336 -10.18 -8.94 12.45
C VAL A 336 -10.18 -8.49 13.92
N LEU A 337 -10.01 -7.18 14.15
CA LEU A 337 -9.96 -6.60 15.48
C LEU A 337 -11.27 -6.77 16.25
N VAL A 338 -12.41 -6.51 15.63
CA VAL A 338 -13.70 -6.66 16.32
C VAL A 338 -14.06 -8.12 16.53
N THR A 339 -13.72 -9.01 15.61
CA THR A 339 -13.90 -10.46 15.77
C THR A 339 -13.13 -10.97 16.99
N LEU A 340 -11.87 -10.54 17.13
CA LEU A 340 -11.06 -10.86 18.31
C LEU A 340 -11.64 -10.22 19.58
N GLY A 341 -12.18 -9.00 19.49
CA GLY A 341 -12.89 -8.36 20.60
C GLY A 341 -14.12 -9.12 21.07
N VAL A 342 -14.89 -9.67 20.13
CA VAL A 342 -16.06 -10.51 20.40
C VAL A 342 -15.63 -11.84 21.04
N SER A 343 -14.60 -12.50 20.51
CA SER A 343 -14.13 -13.78 21.05
C SER A 343 -13.52 -13.65 22.45
N LEU A 344 -12.89 -12.51 22.76
CA LEU A 344 -12.42 -12.17 24.10
C LEU A 344 -13.54 -11.70 25.05
N GLY A 345 -14.77 -11.52 24.55
CA GLY A 345 -15.90 -11.00 25.33
C GLY A 345 -15.80 -9.51 25.69
N HIS A 346 -14.87 -8.76 25.09
CA HIS A 346 -14.68 -7.33 25.34
C HIS A 346 -15.78 -6.47 24.68
N VAL A 347 -16.33 -6.95 23.57
CA VAL A 347 -17.41 -6.29 22.83
C VAL A 347 -18.50 -7.28 22.44
N SER A 348 -19.71 -6.78 22.24
CA SER A 348 -20.86 -7.60 21.84
C SER A 348 -20.86 -7.93 20.34
N LEU A 349 -21.58 -8.98 19.94
CA LEU A 349 -21.86 -9.30 18.53
C LEU A 349 -22.53 -8.12 17.78
N ALA A 350 -23.34 -7.31 18.47
CA ALA A 350 -23.92 -6.10 17.91
C ALA A 350 -22.85 -5.05 17.53
N THR A 351 -21.78 -4.94 18.32
CA THR A 351 -20.63 -4.08 18.00
C THR A 351 -19.88 -4.61 16.77
N GLY A 352 -19.72 -5.94 16.67
CA GLY A 352 -19.17 -6.61 15.48
C GLY A 352 -19.97 -6.30 14.22
N SER A 353 -21.29 -6.42 14.30
CA SER A 353 -22.21 -6.09 13.19
C SER A 353 -22.09 -4.61 12.80
N LEU A 354 -22.12 -3.69 13.78
CA LEU A 354 -21.97 -2.25 13.56
C LEU A 354 -20.67 -1.91 12.83
N LEU A 355 -19.54 -2.44 13.30
CA LEU A 355 -18.25 -2.13 12.67
C LEU A 355 -18.17 -2.73 11.27
N THR A 356 -18.76 -3.91 11.06
CA THR A 356 -18.83 -4.53 9.73
C THR A 356 -19.62 -3.67 8.76
N PHE A 357 -20.78 -3.15 9.16
CA PHE A 357 -21.55 -2.21 8.35
C PHE A 357 -20.78 -0.93 8.03
N ILE A 358 -20.11 -0.34 9.03
CA ILE A 358 -19.27 0.85 8.82
C ILE A 358 -18.17 0.54 7.78
N THR A 359 -17.48 -0.60 7.92
CA THR A 359 -16.42 -1.00 6.99
C THR A 359 -16.94 -1.19 5.56
N LEU A 360 -18.05 -1.89 5.37
CA LEU A 360 -18.66 -2.06 4.05
C LEU A 360 -19.10 -0.72 3.44
N ALA A 361 -19.78 0.11 4.22
CA ALA A 361 -20.30 1.39 3.76
C ALA A 361 -19.16 2.36 3.40
N THR A 362 -18.09 2.40 4.20
CA THR A 362 -16.93 3.24 3.90
C THR A 362 -16.22 2.78 2.62
N ILE A 363 -15.93 1.48 2.46
CA ILE A 363 -15.31 0.93 1.23
C ILE A 363 -16.18 1.24 -0.01
N LEU A 364 -17.50 1.07 0.09
CA LEU A 364 -18.43 1.39 -0.98
C LEU A 364 -18.35 2.87 -1.37
N LEU A 365 -18.41 3.76 -0.38
CA LEU A 365 -18.42 5.21 -0.57
C LEU A 365 -17.08 5.69 -1.15
N THR A 366 -15.96 5.23 -0.61
CA THR A 366 -14.62 5.69 -0.97
C THR A 366 -14.18 5.24 -2.34
N THR A 367 -14.59 4.05 -2.77
CA THR A 367 -14.35 3.58 -4.14
C THR A 367 -14.94 4.57 -5.16
N TYR A 368 -16.10 5.16 -4.88
CA TYR A 368 -16.68 6.21 -5.73
C TYR A 368 -16.02 7.58 -5.52
N LEU A 369 -15.65 7.95 -4.29
CA LEU A 369 -14.96 9.20 -4.02
C LEU A 369 -13.60 9.27 -4.72
N ILE A 370 -12.80 8.21 -4.67
CA ILE A 370 -11.51 8.12 -5.38
C ILE A 370 -11.73 8.19 -6.89
N ARG A 371 -12.80 7.60 -7.42
CA ARG A 371 -13.09 7.67 -8.87
C ARG A 371 -13.49 9.08 -9.34
N TRP A 372 -13.99 9.94 -8.47
CA TRP A 372 -14.40 11.31 -8.78
C TRP A 372 -13.51 12.36 -8.14
N ASP A 373 -12.32 11.96 -7.69
CA ASP A 373 -11.39 12.75 -6.92
C ASP A 373 -10.97 14.06 -7.61
N ASP A 374 -10.72 14.08 -8.92
CA ASP A 374 -10.43 15.31 -9.68
C ASP A 374 -11.59 16.32 -9.64
N LYS A 375 -12.85 15.86 -9.76
CA LYS A 375 -14.03 16.74 -9.69
C LYS A 375 -14.24 17.27 -8.28
N LEU A 376 -14.06 16.40 -7.29
CA LEU A 376 -14.15 16.75 -5.87
C LEU A 376 -13.06 17.74 -5.49
N PHE A 377 -11.84 17.57 -6.02
CA PHE A 377 -10.75 18.50 -5.81
C PHE A 377 -11.08 19.89 -6.36
N ASN A 378 -11.61 19.98 -7.58
CA ASN A 378 -12.01 21.26 -8.17
C ASN A 378 -13.11 21.97 -7.36
N LEU A 379 -14.04 21.21 -6.78
CA LEU A 379 -15.06 21.78 -5.90
C LEU A 379 -14.45 22.23 -4.57
N ALA A 380 -13.57 21.42 -3.98
CA ALA A 380 -12.88 21.72 -2.74
C ALA A 380 -11.93 22.90 -2.89
N GLN A 381 -11.31 23.10 -4.06
CA GLN A 381 -10.36 24.17 -4.35
C GLN A 381 -10.94 25.56 -4.08
N ARG A 382 -12.26 25.74 -4.16
CA ARG A 382 -12.96 26.98 -3.79
C ARG A 382 -12.79 27.35 -2.31
N PHE A 383 -12.57 26.37 -1.43
CA PHE A 383 -12.41 26.53 0.02
C PHE A 383 -10.96 26.39 0.49
N LEU A 384 -10.05 25.93 -0.37
CA LEU A 384 -8.63 25.75 -0.07
C LEU A 384 -7.74 27.03 0.03
N PRO A 385 -8.13 28.25 -0.40
CA PRO A 385 -7.28 29.44 -0.25
C PRO A 385 -6.94 29.79 1.20
N PHE A 386 -7.73 29.29 2.16
CA PHE A 386 -7.50 29.54 3.60
C PHE A 386 -6.36 28.68 4.19
N PHE A 387 -6.02 27.56 3.55
CA PHE A 387 -4.98 26.62 4.01
C PHE A 387 -3.70 26.71 3.19
N ASP A 388 -3.58 27.70 2.31
CA ASP A 388 -2.38 27.92 1.51
C ASP A 388 -1.31 28.63 2.36
N LEU A 389 -0.66 27.85 3.23
CA LEU A 389 0.59 28.25 3.89
C LEU A 389 1.61 28.59 2.80
N SER A 390 1.74 29.88 2.51
CA SER A 390 2.62 30.45 1.49
C SER A 390 3.99 29.77 1.49
N GLY A 391 4.30 29.08 0.39
CA GLY A 391 5.52 28.29 0.20
C GLY A 391 5.33 26.84 0.62
N SER A 392 4.77 26.04 -0.28
CA SER A 392 4.76 24.58 -0.12
C SER A 392 6.21 24.05 -0.04
N ARG A 393 6.41 22.90 0.62
CA ARG A 393 7.71 22.21 0.63
C ARG A 393 8.17 21.94 -0.81
N GLU A 394 7.23 21.58 -1.68
CA GLU A 394 7.43 21.38 -3.12
C GLU A 394 8.07 22.63 -3.77
N GLU A 395 7.61 23.83 -3.43
CA GLU A 395 8.16 25.07 -3.99
C GLU A 395 9.52 25.50 -3.41
N SER A 396 9.82 25.13 -2.17
CA SER A 396 11.01 25.58 -1.43
C SER A 396 12.20 24.61 -1.48
N MET A 397 12.02 23.38 -1.96
CA MET A 397 13.09 22.37 -2.00
C MET A 397 13.94 22.37 -3.27
N GLY A 398 13.55 23.13 -4.29
CA GLY A 398 14.29 23.23 -5.56
C GLY A 398 15.34 24.35 -5.58
N ARG A 399 16.42 24.14 -6.34
CA ARG A 399 17.36 25.20 -6.73
C ARG A 399 17.17 25.46 -8.22
N VAL A 400 16.73 26.65 -8.59
CA VAL A 400 16.55 27.03 -9.99
C VAL A 400 17.31 28.30 -10.27
N ASP A 401 18.31 28.21 -11.14
CA ASP A 401 18.83 29.39 -11.81
C ASP A 401 17.82 29.83 -12.88
N ARG A 402 17.17 30.98 -12.66
CA ARG A 402 16.06 31.46 -13.52
C ARG A 402 16.54 31.93 -14.89
N ASN A 403 17.85 32.05 -15.10
CA ASN A 403 18.45 32.55 -16.35
C ASN A 403 19.00 31.43 -17.26
N LEU A 404 18.49 30.20 -17.12
CA LEU A 404 18.90 29.10 -17.98
C LEU A 404 18.22 29.19 -19.35
N GLU A 405 19.04 29.15 -20.40
CA GLU A 405 18.62 29.07 -21.80
C GLU A 405 19.45 27.99 -22.51
N GLY A 406 18.85 27.32 -23.49
CA GLY A 406 19.50 26.24 -24.23
C GLY A 406 19.88 25.04 -23.36
N HIS A 407 19.23 24.88 -22.19
CA HIS A 407 19.47 23.81 -21.24
C HIS A 407 18.63 22.57 -21.56
N VAL A 408 18.99 21.47 -20.89
CA VAL A 408 18.23 20.21 -20.92
C VAL A 408 17.29 20.15 -19.72
N VAL A 409 16.02 19.81 -19.92
CA VAL A 409 15.08 19.55 -18.83
C VAL A 409 14.85 18.05 -18.73
N VAL A 410 15.14 17.45 -17.58
CA VAL A 410 14.96 16.01 -17.33
C VAL A 410 13.78 15.80 -16.39
N PHE A 411 12.67 15.28 -16.90
CA PHE A 411 11.51 14.88 -16.11
C PHE A 411 11.66 13.44 -15.61
N GLY A 412 11.56 13.28 -14.30
CA GLY A 412 11.77 12.02 -13.61
C GLY A 412 13.22 11.79 -13.22
N PHE A 413 13.47 11.49 -11.94
CA PHE A 413 14.75 11.09 -11.39
C PHE A 413 14.67 9.69 -10.77
N HIS A 414 14.91 8.66 -11.58
CA HIS A 414 14.75 7.25 -11.19
C HIS A 414 15.84 6.35 -11.78
N LYS A 415 15.53 5.22 -12.44
CA LYS A 415 16.56 4.23 -12.81
C LYS A 415 17.50 4.75 -13.90
N MET A 416 16.97 5.42 -14.92
CA MET A 416 17.73 5.92 -16.07
C MET A 416 18.35 7.31 -15.83
N SER A 417 17.67 8.14 -15.05
CA SER A 417 18.02 9.56 -14.90
C SER A 417 19.41 9.80 -14.30
N PRO A 418 19.92 9.03 -13.32
CA PRO A 418 21.28 9.17 -12.80
C PRO A 418 22.34 9.03 -13.89
N ILE A 419 22.17 8.10 -14.82
CA ILE A 419 23.09 7.89 -15.96
C ILE A 419 23.05 9.10 -16.90
N ILE A 420 21.85 9.60 -17.20
CA ILE A 420 21.64 10.78 -18.05
C ILE A 420 22.25 12.03 -17.40
N VAL A 421 21.93 12.26 -16.12
CA VAL A 421 22.41 13.40 -15.34
C VAL A 421 23.92 13.36 -15.17
N ASN A 422 24.53 12.20 -14.90
CA ASN A 422 25.98 12.07 -14.82
C ASN A 422 26.65 12.37 -16.17
N THR A 423 26.06 11.91 -17.27
CA THR A 423 26.53 12.25 -18.63
C THR A 423 26.47 13.76 -18.86
N LEU A 424 25.36 14.42 -18.51
CA LEU A 424 25.22 15.87 -18.65
C LEU A 424 26.23 16.65 -17.79
N LEU A 425 26.52 16.18 -16.58
CA LEU A 425 27.55 16.73 -15.69
C LEU A 425 28.96 16.59 -16.30
N LYS A 426 29.32 15.39 -16.78
CA LYS A 426 30.62 15.12 -17.44
C LYS A 426 30.82 15.99 -18.68
N GLN A 427 29.75 16.21 -19.45
CA GLN A 427 29.75 17.06 -20.65
C GLN A 427 29.59 18.56 -20.35
N LYS A 428 29.54 18.97 -19.06
CA LYS A 428 29.36 20.36 -18.62
C LYS A 428 28.15 21.06 -19.26
N LYS A 429 27.08 20.30 -19.52
CA LYS A 429 25.83 20.85 -20.08
C LYS A 429 25.01 21.50 -18.97
N LYS A 430 24.29 22.58 -19.31
CA LYS A 430 23.30 23.19 -18.43
C LYS A 430 22.05 22.31 -18.43
N PHE A 431 21.56 21.92 -17.25
CA PHE A 431 20.33 21.13 -17.16
C PHE A 431 19.56 21.42 -15.86
N ILE A 432 18.28 21.03 -15.86
CA ILE A 432 17.38 21.05 -14.71
C ILE A 432 16.73 19.68 -14.58
N VAL A 433 16.67 19.15 -13.36
CA VAL A 433 15.94 17.92 -13.06
C VAL A 433 14.60 18.24 -12.40
N VAL A 434 13.52 17.66 -12.92
CA VAL A 434 12.18 17.77 -12.36
C VAL A 434 11.77 16.40 -11.83
N ASP A 435 11.44 16.30 -10.55
CA ASP A 435 10.93 15.06 -9.96
C ASP A 435 9.90 15.39 -8.88
N HIS A 436 8.91 14.53 -8.70
CA HIS A 436 7.88 14.74 -7.68
C HIS A 436 8.35 14.36 -6.28
N ASN A 437 9.42 13.55 -6.15
CA ASN A 437 9.89 13.09 -4.85
C ASN A 437 10.78 14.16 -4.18
N PRO A 438 10.31 14.73 -3.06
CA PRO A 438 10.98 15.84 -2.40
C PRO A 438 12.36 15.49 -1.86
N GLU A 439 12.57 14.25 -1.40
CA GLU A 439 13.86 13.80 -0.87
C GLU A 439 14.91 13.73 -1.98
N LYS A 440 14.54 13.25 -3.17
CA LYS A 440 15.46 13.23 -4.32
C LYS A 440 15.87 14.64 -4.73
N ILE A 441 14.92 15.56 -4.77
CA ILE A 441 15.18 16.97 -5.11
C ILE A 441 16.08 17.63 -4.06
N ARG A 442 15.81 17.41 -2.76
CA ARG A 442 16.68 17.92 -1.68
C ARG A 442 18.13 17.45 -1.84
N LYS A 443 18.34 16.19 -2.22
CA LYS A 443 19.69 15.64 -2.45
C LYS A 443 20.38 16.24 -3.67
N LEU A 444 19.63 16.46 -4.76
CA LEU A 444 20.15 17.14 -5.94
C LEU A 444 20.50 18.61 -5.64
N ALA A 445 19.63 19.31 -4.91
CA ALA A 445 19.84 20.69 -4.49
C ALA A 445 21.06 20.84 -3.56
N ALA A 446 21.25 19.91 -2.61
CA ALA A 446 22.44 19.86 -1.73
C ALA A 446 23.75 19.73 -2.53
N ARG A 447 23.69 19.13 -3.72
CA ARG A 447 24.82 19.00 -4.66
C ARG A 447 24.96 20.17 -5.62
N LYS A 448 24.18 21.24 -5.42
CA LYS A 448 24.12 22.42 -6.31
C LYS A 448 23.64 22.08 -7.73
N ILE A 449 22.91 20.97 -7.91
CA ILE A 449 22.27 20.63 -9.18
C ILE A 449 20.92 21.36 -9.25
N ASN A 450 20.65 22.01 -10.39
CA ASN A 450 19.37 22.68 -10.59
C ASN A 450 18.26 21.64 -10.63
N SER A 451 17.28 21.80 -9.74
CA SER A 451 16.24 20.81 -9.52
C SER A 451 14.95 21.47 -9.05
N ILE A 452 13.81 20.89 -9.47
CA ILE A 452 12.46 21.38 -9.19
C ILE A 452 11.64 20.22 -8.66
N CYS A 453 10.98 20.40 -7.51
CA CYS A 453 10.01 19.45 -7.02
C CYS A 453 8.66 19.69 -7.72
N GLY A 454 8.21 18.72 -8.50
CA GLY A 454 6.98 18.83 -9.26
C GLY A 454 6.77 17.69 -10.24
N SER A 455 5.54 17.55 -10.74
CA SER A 455 5.18 16.57 -11.75
C SER A 455 4.93 17.23 -13.10
N ILE A 456 4.89 16.40 -14.15
CA ILE A 456 4.46 16.80 -15.50
C ILE A 456 3.03 17.40 -15.48
N ASP A 457 2.20 17.04 -14.51
CA ASP A 457 0.81 17.47 -14.45
C ASP A 457 0.66 18.91 -13.91
N ASN A 458 1.71 19.50 -13.33
CA ASN A 458 1.67 20.84 -12.75
C ASN A 458 2.16 21.91 -13.76
N PRO A 459 1.29 22.82 -14.23
CA PRO A 459 1.67 23.86 -15.19
C PRO A 459 2.80 24.77 -14.70
N GLU A 460 2.87 25.06 -13.40
CA GLU A 460 3.90 25.94 -12.83
C GLU A 460 5.31 25.40 -13.01
N VAL A 461 5.45 24.07 -13.09
CA VAL A 461 6.74 23.41 -13.29
C VAL A 461 7.33 23.80 -14.64
N TYR A 462 6.49 24.04 -15.66
CA TYR A 462 6.96 24.41 -16.98
C TYR A 462 7.56 25.82 -17.02
N GLU A 463 6.95 26.75 -16.30
CA GLU A 463 7.47 28.11 -16.13
C GLU A 463 8.75 28.10 -15.28
N LYS A 464 8.73 27.41 -14.14
CA LYS A 464 9.90 27.28 -13.24
C LYS A 464 11.08 26.60 -13.95
N ALA A 465 10.84 25.62 -14.83
CA ALA A 465 11.87 24.96 -15.62
C ALA A 465 12.29 25.72 -16.89
N ASN A 466 11.65 26.87 -17.18
CA ASN A 466 11.86 27.69 -18.37
C ASN A 466 11.79 26.87 -19.67
N LEU A 467 10.74 26.04 -19.81
CA LEU A 467 10.57 25.15 -20.98
C LEU A 467 10.55 25.91 -22.32
N SER A 468 10.08 27.16 -22.31
CA SER A 468 10.07 28.07 -23.47
C SER A 468 11.44 28.27 -24.11
N LYS A 469 12.53 28.11 -23.34
CA LYS A 469 13.92 28.31 -23.81
C LYS A 469 14.79 27.05 -23.71
N ALA A 470 14.19 25.90 -23.39
CA ALA A 470 14.90 24.63 -23.33
C ALA A 470 15.33 24.17 -24.74
N ALA A 471 16.50 23.53 -24.84
CA ALA A 471 16.96 22.94 -26.10
C ALA A 471 16.47 21.49 -26.25
N ILE A 472 16.48 20.73 -25.15
CA ILE A 472 16.09 19.32 -25.12
C ILE A 472 15.24 19.07 -23.87
N VAL A 473 14.14 18.36 -24.04
CA VAL A 473 13.33 17.84 -22.94
C VAL A 473 13.43 16.32 -22.96
N ILE A 474 13.85 15.75 -21.84
CA ILE A 474 13.97 14.30 -21.63
C ILE A 474 12.96 13.88 -20.58
N SER A 475 12.01 13.02 -20.90
CA SER A 475 11.13 12.38 -19.93
C SER A 475 11.51 10.92 -19.74
N THR A 476 11.97 10.58 -18.55
CA THR A 476 12.18 9.18 -18.15
C THR A 476 10.94 8.57 -17.52
N VAL A 477 9.85 9.32 -17.39
CA VAL A 477 8.56 8.83 -16.85
C VAL A 477 7.97 7.81 -17.83
N SER A 478 7.63 6.61 -17.36
CA SER A 478 7.17 5.50 -18.22
C SER A 478 5.65 5.47 -18.42
N LEU A 479 4.97 6.59 -18.19
CA LEU A 479 3.51 6.74 -18.32
C LEU A 479 3.17 7.44 -19.65
N GLN A 480 2.56 6.69 -20.58
CA GLN A 480 2.20 7.16 -21.91
C GLN A 480 1.38 8.46 -21.88
N ASP A 481 0.33 8.52 -21.04
CA ASP A 481 -0.59 9.66 -20.99
C ASP A 481 0.12 10.94 -20.54
N LYS A 482 1.03 10.84 -19.55
CA LYS A 482 1.84 11.96 -19.08
C LYS A 482 2.82 12.44 -20.15
N ASN A 483 3.45 11.51 -20.88
CA ASN A 483 4.34 11.89 -21.98
C ASN A 483 3.57 12.52 -23.14
N LYS A 484 2.37 12.04 -23.49
CA LYS A 484 1.49 12.69 -24.47
C LYS A 484 1.14 14.11 -24.04
N PHE A 485 0.78 14.33 -22.77
CA PHE A 485 0.51 15.66 -22.23
C PHE A 485 1.73 16.58 -22.29
N LEU A 486 2.90 16.09 -21.88
CA LEU A 486 4.17 16.83 -21.95
C LEU A 486 4.48 17.27 -23.38
N LEU A 487 4.34 16.36 -24.36
CA LEU A 487 4.59 16.65 -25.78
C LEU A 487 3.63 17.72 -26.32
N GLN A 488 2.34 17.64 -25.99
CA GLN A 488 1.37 18.66 -26.37
C GLN A 488 1.72 20.02 -25.81
N LYS A 489 2.10 20.09 -24.52
CA LYS A 489 2.52 21.34 -23.87
C LYS A 489 3.81 21.88 -24.45
N LEU A 490 4.81 21.02 -24.67
CA LEU A 490 6.08 21.41 -25.26
C LEU A 490 5.88 21.99 -26.67
N LYS A 491 5.07 21.34 -27.51
CA LYS A 491 4.76 21.84 -28.85
C LYS A 491 4.09 23.21 -28.84
N SER A 492 3.25 23.50 -27.83
CA SER A 492 2.59 24.80 -27.68
C SER A 492 3.53 25.90 -27.16
N MET A 493 4.51 25.57 -26.31
CA MET A 493 5.37 26.54 -25.64
C MET A 493 6.69 26.77 -26.38
N ASN A 494 7.28 25.72 -26.93
CA ASN A 494 8.57 25.73 -27.60
C ASN A 494 8.63 24.62 -28.67
N PRO A 495 8.07 24.86 -29.87
CA PRO A 495 8.07 23.88 -30.95
C PRO A 495 9.45 23.55 -31.53
N LYS A 496 10.52 24.27 -31.10
CA LYS A 496 11.90 24.04 -31.55
C LYS A 496 12.69 23.12 -30.60
N ALA A 497 12.18 22.84 -29.40
CA ALA A 497 12.85 21.94 -28.46
C ALA A 497 12.73 20.49 -28.91
N LEU A 498 13.81 19.73 -28.79
CA LEU A 498 13.80 18.29 -29.06
C LEU A 498 13.22 17.54 -27.86
N ALA A 499 12.35 16.58 -28.11
CA ALA A 499 11.67 15.78 -27.11
C ALA A 499 12.14 14.32 -27.16
N ILE A 500 12.75 13.87 -26.07
CA ILE A 500 13.12 12.49 -25.82
C ILE A 500 12.21 11.95 -24.72
N VAL A 501 11.39 10.93 -24.99
CA VAL A 501 10.43 10.40 -24.00
C VAL A 501 10.59 8.89 -23.84
N SER A 502 10.07 8.32 -22.75
CA SER A 502 10.12 6.87 -22.52
C SER A 502 8.76 6.21 -22.73
N ALA A 503 8.77 4.97 -23.21
CA ALA A 503 7.59 4.11 -23.34
C ALA A 503 7.87 2.75 -22.70
N SER A 504 6.82 2.10 -22.19
CA SER A 504 6.92 0.75 -21.63
C SER A 504 6.77 -0.32 -22.72
N THR A 505 6.13 0.01 -23.85
CA THR A 505 5.91 -0.92 -24.96
C THR A 505 6.16 -0.28 -26.32
N LEU A 506 6.39 -1.09 -27.35
CA LEU A 506 6.54 -0.61 -28.74
C LEU A 506 5.28 0.08 -29.26
N ASN A 507 4.09 -0.39 -28.87
CA ASN A 507 2.82 0.24 -29.25
C ASN A 507 2.69 1.64 -28.65
N GLU A 508 3.05 1.80 -27.38
CA GLU A 508 3.10 3.12 -26.74
C GLU A 508 4.11 4.04 -27.44
N ALA A 509 5.25 3.50 -27.90
CA ALA A 509 6.27 4.28 -28.57
C ALA A 509 5.79 4.87 -29.91
N ILE A 510 5.10 4.06 -30.74
CA ILE A 510 4.49 4.53 -31.99
C ILE A 510 3.55 5.70 -31.72
N GLU A 511 2.72 5.59 -30.69
CA GLU A 511 1.77 6.62 -30.30
C GLU A 511 2.45 7.91 -29.79
N LEU A 512 3.61 7.82 -29.16
CA LEU A 512 4.39 8.97 -28.71
C LEU A 512 5.12 9.66 -29.87
N TYR A 513 5.63 8.91 -30.86
CA TYR A 513 6.14 9.49 -32.11
C TYR A 513 5.05 10.27 -32.84
N LYS A 514 3.83 9.70 -32.97
CA LYS A 514 2.67 10.42 -33.54
C LYS A 514 2.31 11.68 -32.77
N ALA A 515 2.52 11.69 -31.46
CA ALA A 515 2.28 12.86 -30.60
C ALA A 515 3.38 13.95 -30.72
N GLY A 516 4.47 13.69 -31.45
CA GLY A 516 5.52 14.66 -31.74
C GLY A 516 6.82 14.48 -30.94
N ALA A 517 7.10 13.28 -30.42
CA ALA A 517 8.42 12.97 -29.87
C ALA A 517 9.47 12.85 -30.98
N ASP A 518 10.68 13.39 -30.75
CA ASP A 518 11.82 13.23 -31.66
C ASP A 518 12.53 11.89 -31.46
N TYR A 519 12.52 11.37 -30.22
CA TYR A 519 13.03 10.03 -29.91
C TYR A 519 12.25 9.40 -28.76
N VAL A 520 11.94 8.11 -28.90
CA VAL A 520 11.26 7.33 -27.86
C VAL A 520 12.15 6.19 -27.37
N ILE A 521 12.47 6.24 -26.09
CA ILE A 521 13.24 5.25 -25.35
C ILE A 521 12.32 4.09 -24.97
N VAL A 522 12.60 2.90 -25.49
CA VAL A 522 11.96 1.64 -25.08
C VAL A 522 13.03 0.77 -24.40
N PRO A 523 13.09 0.73 -23.05
CA PRO A 523 14.22 0.13 -22.32
C PRO A 523 14.51 -1.32 -22.70
N ASP A 524 13.47 -2.16 -22.79
CA ASP A 524 13.62 -3.58 -23.12
C ASP A 524 14.17 -3.79 -24.54
N SER A 525 13.73 -2.95 -25.49
CA SER A 525 14.22 -2.99 -26.87
C SER A 525 15.68 -2.56 -26.95
N LEU A 526 16.05 -1.47 -26.27
CA LEU A 526 17.44 -0.97 -26.25
C LEU A 526 18.38 -1.94 -25.54
N GLY A 527 17.90 -2.60 -24.48
CA GLY A 527 18.63 -3.68 -23.81
C GLY A 527 18.89 -4.84 -24.75
N GLY A 528 17.85 -5.29 -25.47
CA GLY A 528 17.95 -6.34 -26.47
C GLY A 528 18.91 -6.00 -27.60
N GLU A 529 18.77 -4.82 -28.20
CA GLU A 529 19.65 -4.32 -29.28
C GLU A 529 21.11 -4.26 -28.84
N LYS A 530 21.37 -3.75 -27.63
CA LYS A 530 22.72 -3.68 -27.08
C LYS A 530 23.33 -5.06 -26.93
N VAL A 531 22.57 -6.06 -26.48
CA VAL A 531 23.04 -7.46 -26.40
C VAL A 531 23.27 -8.04 -27.80
N SER A 532 22.35 -7.82 -28.75
CA SER A 532 22.49 -8.27 -30.13
C SER A 532 23.76 -7.74 -30.81
N ASN A 533 24.08 -6.45 -30.66
CA ASN A 533 25.31 -5.86 -31.19
C ASN A 533 26.58 -6.56 -30.68
N TYR A 534 26.57 -7.11 -29.46
CA TYR A 534 27.68 -7.92 -28.95
C TYR A 534 27.68 -9.34 -29.51
N LEU A 535 26.50 -9.93 -29.73
CA LEU A 535 26.37 -11.25 -30.34
C LEU A 535 26.81 -11.24 -31.81
N GLU A 536 26.68 -10.12 -32.53
CA GLU A 536 27.21 -10.02 -33.89
C GLU A 536 28.74 -10.17 -33.94
N HIS A 537 29.45 -10.00 -32.81
CA HIS A 537 30.91 -10.13 -32.71
C HIS A 537 31.29 -11.32 -31.79
N LEU A 538 30.54 -12.42 -31.93
CA LEU A 538 30.58 -13.64 -31.11
C LEU A 538 32.00 -14.22 -30.99
N SER A 539 32.63 -13.94 -29.85
CA SER A 539 33.71 -14.77 -29.31
C SER A 539 33.43 -15.05 -27.83
N PRO A 540 33.58 -16.31 -27.37
CA PRO A 540 33.42 -16.64 -25.95
C PRO A 540 34.32 -15.79 -25.03
N GLN A 541 35.51 -15.42 -25.51
CA GLN A 541 36.43 -14.51 -24.84
C GLN A 541 35.84 -13.09 -24.75
N GLY A 542 35.29 -12.56 -25.85
CA GLY A 542 34.68 -11.24 -25.91
C GLY A 542 33.50 -11.07 -24.95
N ILE A 543 32.65 -12.10 -24.80
CA ILE A 543 31.55 -12.10 -23.83
C ILE A 543 32.08 -12.05 -22.38
N ARG A 544 33.13 -12.81 -22.06
CA ARG A 544 33.76 -12.79 -20.72
C ARG A 544 34.38 -11.44 -20.41
N ASP A 545 35.08 -10.84 -21.36
CA ASP A 545 35.72 -9.53 -21.19
C ASP A 545 34.69 -8.41 -21.10
N TRP A 546 33.61 -8.49 -21.87
CA TRP A 546 32.46 -7.62 -21.73
C TRP A 546 31.81 -7.76 -20.35
N GLY A 547 31.57 -8.98 -19.88
CA GLY A 547 31.02 -9.23 -18.54
C GLY A 547 31.87 -8.61 -17.44
N LYS A 548 33.20 -8.70 -17.52
CA LYS A 548 34.12 -8.03 -16.59
C LYS A 548 34.00 -6.50 -16.65
N LYS A 549 33.98 -5.92 -17.86
CA LYS A 549 33.81 -4.46 -18.04
C LYS A 549 32.46 -3.98 -17.52
N HIS A 550 31.39 -4.71 -17.82
CA HIS A 550 30.05 -4.38 -17.38
C HIS A 550 29.91 -4.50 -15.86
N PHE A 551 30.50 -5.54 -15.25
CA PHE A 551 30.56 -5.68 -13.80
C PHE A 551 31.28 -4.50 -13.13
N ALA A 552 32.43 -4.08 -13.68
CA ALA A 552 33.15 -2.91 -13.19
C ALA A 552 32.32 -1.61 -13.30
N MET A 553 31.65 -1.42 -14.44
CA MET A 553 30.74 -0.29 -14.68
C MET A 553 29.59 -0.27 -13.67
N ILE A 554 28.92 -1.40 -13.44
CA ILE A 554 27.84 -1.51 -12.44
C ILE A 554 28.36 -1.17 -11.04
N HIS A 555 29.59 -1.57 -10.71
CA HIS A 555 30.17 -1.27 -9.40
C HIS A 555 30.45 0.22 -9.21
N GLU A 556 30.89 0.90 -10.28
CA GLU A 556 31.07 2.36 -10.31
C GLU A 556 29.72 3.08 -10.24
N GLU A 557 28.74 2.65 -11.03
CA GLU A 557 27.35 3.15 -10.98
C GLU A 557 26.72 2.94 -9.60
N LEU A 558 26.98 1.83 -8.91
CA LEU A 558 26.50 1.60 -7.54
C LEU A 558 27.19 2.52 -6.54
N LYS A 559 28.47 2.86 -6.71
CA LYS A 559 29.15 3.88 -5.89
C LYS A 559 28.54 5.26 -6.13
N GLU A 560 28.28 5.63 -7.39
CA GLU A 560 27.61 6.88 -7.75
C GLU A 560 26.14 6.90 -7.31
N ALA A 561 25.41 5.80 -7.43
CA ALA A 561 24.03 5.68 -6.95
C ALA A 561 23.96 5.71 -5.42
N ARG A 562 24.95 5.15 -4.72
CA ARG A 562 25.11 5.32 -3.26
C ARG A 562 25.36 6.77 -2.90
N LEU A 563 26.11 7.52 -3.72
CA LEU A 563 26.24 8.97 -3.56
C LEU A 563 24.85 9.64 -3.65
N PHE A 564 23.96 9.26 -4.57
CA PHE A 564 22.58 9.80 -4.62
C PHE A 564 21.59 9.20 -3.60
N ARG A 565 21.93 8.07 -2.94
CA ARG A 565 21.08 7.36 -1.95
C ARG A 565 21.44 7.62 -0.48
N ALA A 566 22.68 7.96 -0.15
CA ALA A 566 23.04 8.61 1.12
C ALA A 566 22.41 10.01 1.19
#